data_AF-A0A938GJ61-F1
#
_entry.id   AF-A0A938GJ61-F1
#
_cell.length_a   1.000
_cell.length_b   1.000
_cell.length_c   1.000
_cell.angle_alpha   90.00
_cell.angle_beta   90.00
_cell.angle_gamma   90.00
#
_symmetry.space_group_name_H-M   'P 1'
#
loop_
_entity.id
_entity.type
_entity.pdbx_description
1 polymer ?
#
loop_
_entity_poly.entity_id
_entity_poly.type
_entity_poly.pdbx_seq_one_letter_code
_entity_poly.pdbx_strand_id
1 'polypeptide(L)'
;MFNEKAAGNSGLFAFPFSRLWVCRLPTHCWLQRAERDGRHLSSRAKAGIVALEASLAYDFMTKLLVLSLLLTPSVLAQLPPGNEKGVSMGHLHLRVSDLDVHKKLWIDALGAKAVKLGRLEAYQFPGVQVLLTKGPPSGGTEGSVVDHLGFKVKNLEETKAKLTAAGAKVLSENPKVHQMFIELPDGIKVEFYENAMQSDPVVHDHIHFAVPQIDEQRAWYEKMFGAVPGMSGIFKAADVPGVNLRWRAADSKLPGTKGRGVDHIGFEVTNLEAFCKKLEAEGVKFDMPYRSFPQMGLSIAFLTDPWGVYIELTEGLAKMK
;
A
#
# COMPACT_ATOMS: atom_id res chain seq x y z
N MET A 1 -32.35 -0.32 52.91
CA MET A 1 -32.64 -1.19 54.08
C MET A 1 -32.28 -2.62 53.68
N PHE A 2 -31.44 -3.24 54.49
CA PHE A 2 -31.11 -4.67 54.66
C PHE A 2 -31.90 -5.70 53.83
N ASN A 3 -31.21 -6.55 53.03
CA ASN A 3 -30.76 -7.93 53.35
C ASN A 3 -31.86 -8.94 52.88
N GLU A 4 -31.61 -10.13 52.33
CA GLU A 4 -30.59 -11.14 52.61
C GLU A 4 -30.75 -12.32 51.61
N LYS A 5 -29.61 -12.95 51.21
CA LYS A 5 -29.30 -14.37 50.82
C LYS A 5 -30.32 -15.21 49.99
N ALA A 6 -29.95 -16.18 49.12
CA ALA A 6 -28.84 -17.15 49.11
C ALA A 6 -28.65 -17.73 47.69
N ALA A 7 -27.41 -17.99 47.27
CA ALA A 7 -26.78 -19.31 47.04
C ALA A 7 -27.27 -20.13 45.82
N GLY A 8 -26.34 -20.43 44.90
CA GLY A 8 -26.57 -21.40 43.82
C GLY A 8 -25.39 -21.45 42.84
N ASN A 9 -24.67 -22.56 42.85
CA ASN A 9 -23.31 -22.75 42.37
C ASN A 9 -23.22 -23.09 40.85
N SER A 10 -22.05 -22.80 40.28
CA SER A 10 -21.31 -23.55 39.23
C SER A 10 -21.93 -23.78 37.84
N GLY A 11 -21.21 -23.30 36.81
CA GLY A 11 -21.41 -23.75 35.43
C GLY A 11 -20.56 -23.03 34.38
N LEU A 12 -19.23 -23.16 34.45
CA LEU A 12 -18.32 -22.77 33.37
C LEU A 12 -18.58 -23.64 32.14
N PHE A 13 -19.09 -23.05 31.06
CA PHE A 13 -19.20 -23.67 29.75
C PHE A 13 -17.80 -23.80 29.13
N ALA A 14 -17.15 -24.95 29.35
CA ALA A 14 -16.01 -25.39 28.56
C ALA A 14 -16.52 -26.05 27.27
N PHE A 15 -16.23 -25.42 26.13
CA PHE A 15 -16.41 -26.02 24.80
C PHE A 15 -15.41 -27.17 24.60
N PRO A 16 -15.84 -28.43 24.40
CA PRO A 16 -14.91 -29.49 24.05
C PRO A 16 -14.54 -29.37 22.56
N PHE A 17 -13.33 -28.87 22.31
CA PHE A 17 -12.60 -29.16 21.08
C PHE A 17 -12.36 -30.67 20.96
N SER A 18 -12.21 -31.14 19.72
CA SER A 18 -11.72 -32.47 19.30
C SER A 18 -12.74 -33.62 19.18
N ARG A 19 -13.63 -33.50 18.18
CA ARG A 19 -14.09 -34.66 17.41
C ARG A 19 -14.17 -34.28 15.95
N LEU A 20 -13.04 -34.30 15.24
CA LEU A 20 -13.01 -34.24 13.78
C LEU A 20 -11.59 -34.63 13.33
N TRP A 21 -11.52 -35.76 12.61
CA TRP A 21 -10.38 -36.27 11.84
C TRP A 21 -9.14 -36.80 12.59
N VAL A 22 -9.29 -37.95 13.26
CA VAL A 22 -8.19 -38.92 13.31
C VAL A 22 -8.21 -39.67 11.96
N CYS A 23 -7.34 -39.27 11.03
CA CYS A 23 -7.01 -40.11 9.88
C CYS A 23 -6.55 -41.47 10.42
N ARG A 24 -7.34 -42.52 10.17
CA ARG A 24 -6.98 -43.91 10.48
C ARG A 24 -5.72 -44.24 9.68
N LEU A 25 -4.57 -44.18 10.35
CA LEU A 25 -3.33 -44.69 9.80
C LEU A 25 -3.48 -46.21 9.55
N PRO A 26 -2.89 -46.77 8.48
CA PRO A 26 -3.01 -48.19 8.14
C PRO A 26 -2.59 -49.15 9.26
N THR A 27 -1.75 -48.70 10.19
CA THR A 27 -1.22 -49.45 11.34
C THR A 27 -2.29 -49.77 12.39
N HIS A 28 -3.26 -48.88 12.60
CA HIS A 28 -4.38 -49.09 13.52
C HIS A 28 -5.31 -50.21 13.05
N CYS A 29 -5.42 -50.43 11.73
CA CYS A 29 -6.20 -51.54 11.17
C CYS A 29 -5.51 -52.90 11.36
N TRP A 30 -4.17 -52.91 11.44
CA TRP A 30 -3.38 -54.12 11.66
C TRP A 30 -3.44 -54.61 13.12
N LEU A 31 -3.38 -53.69 14.09
CA LEU A 31 -3.48 -54.01 15.52
C LEU A 31 -4.85 -54.60 15.89
N GLN A 32 -5.94 -54.02 15.38
CA GLN A 32 -7.29 -54.54 15.61
C GLN A 32 -7.52 -55.92 14.97
N ARG A 33 -6.82 -56.23 13.87
CA ARG A 33 -6.89 -57.54 13.21
C ARG A 33 -6.09 -58.61 13.95
N ALA A 34 -4.90 -58.27 14.47
CA ALA A 34 -4.07 -59.20 15.24
C ALA A 34 -4.74 -59.65 16.56
N GLU A 35 -5.46 -58.75 17.24
CA GLU A 35 -6.23 -59.10 18.45
C GLU A 35 -7.48 -59.91 18.14
N ARG A 36 -8.13 -59.67 16.98
CA ARG A 36 -9.28 -60.46 16.52
C ARG A 36 -8.89 -61.89 16.10
N ASP A 37 -7.63 -62.10 15.71
CA ASP A 37 -7.05 -63.40 15.32
C ASP A 37 -6.38 -64.17 16.48
N GLY A 38 -6.50 -63.70 17.74
CA GLY A 38 -5.98 -64.41 18.92
C GLY A 38 -4.45 -64.43 19.09
N ARG A 39 -3.72 -63.60 18.34
CA ARG A 39 -2.25 -63.48 18.49
C ARG A 39 -1.92 -62.45 19.57
N HIS A 40 -1.50 -62.91 20.76
CA HIS A 40 -1.05 -62.02 21.82
C HIS A 40 0.33 -61.41 21.51
N LEU A 41 0.35 -60.13 21.17
CA LEU A 41 1.57 -59.32 21.12
C LEU A 41 2.06 -59.02 22.53
N SER A 42 3.37 -59.15 22.77
CA SER A 42 3.98 -58.81 24.06
C SER A 42 3.81 -57.32 24.39
N SER A 43 3.78 -56.99 25.68
CA SER A 43 3.70 -55.60 26.16
C SER A 43 4.82 -54.71 25.59
N ARG A 44 6.01 -55.29 25.36
CA ARG A 44 7.16 -54.62 24.77
C ARG A 44 6.96 -54.27 23.29
N ALA A 45 6.27 -55.13 22.53
CA ALA A 45 5.94 -54.86 21.13
C ALA A 45 4.84 -53.78 21.01
N LYS A 46 3.85 -53.79 21.90
CA LYS A 46 2.81 -52.75 21.96
C LYS A 46 3.40 -51.37 22.31
N ALA A 47 4.32 -51.32 23.27
CA ALA A 47 5.02 -50.08 23.65
C ALA A 47 5.90 -49.53 22.52
N GLY A 48 6.58 -50.40 21.76
CA GLY A 48 7.40 -50.00 20.61
C GLY A 48 6.60 -49.36 19.47
N ILE A 49 5.40 -49.87 19.19
CA ILE A 49 4.53 -49.31 18.13
C ILE A 49 3.96 -47.94 18.54
N VAL A 50 3.52 -47.78 19.78
CA VAL A 50 3.04 -46.49 20.31
C VAL A 50 4.15 -45.43 20.33
N ALA A 51 5.38 -45.82 20.68
CA ALA A 51 6.54 -44.92 20.64
C ALA A 51 6.91 -44.50 19.21
N LEU A 52 6.77 -45.40 18.23
CA LEU A 52 7.00 -45.09 16.81
C LEU A 52 5.93 -44.13 16.25
N GLU A 53 4.66 -44.33 16.61
CA GLU A 53 3.54 -43.47 16.22
C GLU A 53 3.67 -42.06 16.84
N ALA A 54 4.10 -41.96 18.10
CA ALA A 54 4.34 -40.66 18.75
C ALA A 54 5.52 -39.91 18.13
N SER A 55 6.60 -40.61 17.77
CA SER A 55 7.78 -40.00 17.11
C SER A 55 7.47 -39.52 15.68
N LEU A 56 6.66 -40.28 14.93
CA LEU A 56 6.19 -39.90 13.60
C LEU A 56 5.19 -38.74 13.63
N ALA A 57 4.30 -38.69 14.63
CA ALA A 57 3.37 -37.57 14.80
C ALA A 57 4.07 -36.28 15.22
N TYR A 58 5.11 -36.38 16.07
CA TYR A 58 5.94 -35.25 16.48
C TYR A 58 6.77 -34.70 15.32
N ASP A 59 7.39 -35.57 14.50
CA ASP A 59 8.16 -35.15 13.32
C ASP A 59 7.25 -34.55 12.22
N PHE A 60 6.02 -35.05 12.07
CA PHE A 60 5.04 -34.48 11.13
C PHE A 60 4.51 -33.12 11.60
N MET A 61 4.19 -32.94 12.89
CA MET A 61 3.76 -31.64 13.43
C MET A 61 4.89 -30.60 13.44
N THR A 62 6.13 -31.00 13.76
CA THR A 62 7.27 -30.08 13.77
C THR A 62 7.64 -29.64 12.36
N LYS A 63 7.55 -30.54 11.36
CA LYS A 63 7.72 -30.18 9.94
C LYS A 63 6.56 -29.33 9.40
N LEU A 64 5.32 -29.54 9.85
CA LEU A 64 4.19 -28.66 9.47
C LEU A 64 4.33 -27.25 10.04
N LEU A 65 4.85 -27.12 11.28
CA LEU A 65 5.07 -25.84 11.94
C LEU A 65 6.26 -25.07 11.34
N VAL A 66 7.33 -25.77 10.94
CA VAL A 66 8.49 -25.14 10.26
C VAL A 66 8.16 -24.76 8.80
N LEU A 67 7.29 -25.52 8.12
CA LEU A 67 6.86 -25.19 6.76
C LEU A 67 5.86 -24.01 6.69
N SER A 68 5.18 -23.70 7.80
CA SER A 68 4.25 -22.55 7.88
C SER A 68 4.95 -21.23 8.25
N LEU A 69 6.25 -21.26 8.59
CA LEU A 69 7.06 -20.07 8.91
C LEU A 69 7.89 -19.51 7.75
N LEU A 70 7.78 -20.04 6.53
CA LEU A 70 8.56 -19.61 5.37
C LEU A 70 7.77 -19.02 4.20
N LEU A 71 6.46 -18.83 4.35
CA LEU A 71 5.67 -17.98 3.44
C LEU A 71 5.52 -16.60 4.06
N THR A 72 6.62 -15.85 4.14
CA THR A 72 6.45 -14.41 4.05
C THR A 72 6.03 -14.16 2.60
N PRO A 73 4.80 -13.68 2.32
CA PRO A 73 4.58 -13.11 1.02
C PRO A 73 5.63 -12.01 0.91
N SER A 74 6.54 -12.15 -0.05
CA SER A 74 7.21 -10.97 -0.57
C SER A 74 6.06 -10.01 -0.85
N VAL A 75 5.99 -8.91 -0.10
CA VAL A 75 5.11 -7.80 -0.42
C VAL A 75 5.67 -7.31 -1.74
N LEU A 76 5.27 -7.97 -2.83
CA LEU A 76 5.55 -7.55 -4.18
C LEU A 76 5.10 -6.11 -4.21
N ALA A 77 5.96 -5.22 -4.70
CA ALA A 77 5.68 -3.81 -4.88
C ALA A 77 4.35 -3.63 -5.62
N GLN A 78 3.24 -3.64 -4.90
CA GLN A 78 1.88 -3.64 -5.39
C GLN A 78 1.17 -2.58 -4.55
N LEU A 79 0.20 -1.92 -5.17
CA LEU A 79 -0.60 -0.93 -4.47
C LEU A 79 -1.22 -1.58 -3.22
N PRO A 80 -1.23 -0.88 -2.07
CA PRO A 80 -1.78 -1.43 -0.85
C PRO A 80 -3.29 -1.61 -0.99
N PRO A 81 -3.89 -2.50 -0.17
CA PRO A 81 -5.34 -2.60 -0.11
C PRO A 81 -5.96 -1.25 0.29
N GLY A 82 -7.19 -1.03 -0.17
CA GLY A 82 -7.95 0.16 0.20
C GLY A 82 -8.29 0.23 1.69
N ASN A 83 -8.57 1.44 2.16
CA ASN A 83 -9.12 1.70 3.49
C ASN A 83 -10.59 1.22 3.60
N GLU A 84 -11.29 1.62 4.66
CA GLU A 84 -12.72 1.26 4.86
C GLU A 84 -13.65 1.75 3.73
N LYS A 85 -13.25 2.79 2.99
CA LYS A 85 -13.96 3.27 1.79
C LYS A 85 -13.50 2.59 0.50
N GLY A 86 -12.55 1.65 0.58
CA GLY A 86 -11.98 0.95 -0.56
C GLY A 86 -10.93 1.75 -1.32
N VAL A 87 -10.39 2.83 -0.73
CA VAL A 87 -9.46 3.77 -1.38
C VAL A 87 -8.02 3.54 -0.91
N SER A 88 -7.08 3.48 -1.84
CA SER A 88 -5.64 3.52 -1.58
C SER A 88 -4.91 4.42 -2.57
N MET A 89 -3.64 4.73 -2.30
CA MET A 89 -2.77 5.39 -3.26
C MET A 89 -2.67 4.54 -4.53
N GLY A 90 -2.93 5.17 -5.68
CA GLY A 90 -2.84 4.56 -7.00
C GLY A 90 -1.56 4.98 -7.69
N HIS A 91 -1.52 6.24 -8.12
CA HIS A 91 -0.45 6.73 -8.96
C HIS A 91 -0.15 8.21 -8.83
N LEU A 92 1.02 8.57 -9.32
CA LEU A 92 1.41 9.94 -9.63
C LEU A 92 1.49 10.04 -11.14
N HIS A 93 0.80 11.02 -11.73
CA HIS A 93 0.85 11.22 -13.17
C HIS A 93 1.61 12.49 -13.51
N LEU A 94 2.70 12.33 -14.24
CA LEU A 94 3.60 13.41 -14.59
C LEU A 94 3.46 13.78 -16.06
N ARG A 95 3.43 15.08 -16.33
CA ARG A 95 3.56 15.61 -17.69
C ARG A 95 4.99 16.07 -17.90
N VAL A 96 5.64 15.46 -18.87
CA VAL A 96 7.09 15.59 -19.05
C VAL A 96 7.44 15.92 -20.49
N SER A 97 8.44 16.78 -20.68
CA SER A 97 8.90 17.18 -22.02
C SER A 97 9.63 16.03 -22.74
N ASP A 98 10.36 15.21 -21.97
CA ASP A 98 11.16 14.09 -22.48
C ASP A 98 10.93 12.81 -21.66
N LEU A 99 10.36 11.79 -22.30
CA LEU A 99 10.08 10.50 -21.65
C LEU A 99 11.36 9.74 -21.30
N ASP A 100 12.40 9.82 -22.13
CA ASP A 100 13.61 9.01 -21.95
C ASP A 100 14.45 9.54 -20.80
N VAL A 101 14.49 10.86 -20.63
CA VAL A 101 15.12 11.49 -19.45
C VAL A 101 14.43 11.05 -18.16
N HIS A 102 13.10 11.09 -18.13
CA HIS A 102 12.35 10.66 -16.94
C HIS A 102 12.45 9.15 -16.71
N LYS A 103 12.46 8.31 -17.75
CA LYS A 103 12.70 6.87 -17.60
C LYS A 103 14.04 6.58 -16.92
N LYS A 104 15.12 7.28 -17.29
CA LYS A 104 16.43 7.15 -16.62
C LYS A 104 16.35 7.53 -15.14
N LEU A 105 15.60 8.58 -14.80
CA LEU A 105 15.43 9.00 -13.41
C LEU A 105 14.62 7.97 -12.61
N TRP A 106 13.46 7.56 -13.10
CA TRP A 106 12.56 6.66 -12.37
C TRP A 106 13.08 5.22 -12.31
N ILE A 107 13.64 4.70 -13.41
CA ILE A 107 14.13 3.32 -13.49
C ILE A 107 15.60 3.25 -13.05
N ASP A 108 16.51 3.94 -13.75
CA ASP A 108 17.94 3.70 -13.56
C ASP A 108 18.46 4.32 -12.26
N ALA A 109 17.99 5.54 -11.92
CA ALA A 109 18.44 6.23 -10.71
C ALA A 109 17.68 5.80 -9.45
N LEU A 110 16.35 5.62 -9.55
CA LEU A 110 15.50 5.31 -8.40
C LEU A 110 15.09 3.83 -8.30
N GLY A 111 15.28 3.02 -9.33
CA GLY A 111 15.03 1.58 -9.28
C GLY A 111 13.58 1.16 -9.44
N ALA A 112 12.72 1.99 -10.04
CA ALA A 112 11.34 1.61 -10.32
C ALA A 112 11.25 0.38 -11.22
N LYS A 113 10.30 -0.50 -10.94
CA LYS A 113 9.97 -1.61 -11.84
C LYS A 113 9.02 -1.13 -12.93
N ALA A 114 9.41 -1.24 -14.20
CA ALA A 114 8.49 -0.99 -15.31
C ALA A 114 7.40 -2.07 -15.35
N VAL A 115 6.14 -1.63 -15.36
CA VAL A 115 4.95 -2.50 -15.44
C VAL A 115 3.98 -1.99 -16.50
N LYS A 116 3.14 -2.90 -17.03
CA LYS A 116 2.23 -2.56 -18.14
C LYS A 116 0.80 -3.03 -17.92
N LEU A 117 -0.12 -2.30 -18.55
CA LEU A 117 -1.51 -2.69 -18.81
C LEU A 117 -1.86 -2.38 -20.26
N GLY A 118 -1.76 -3.38 -21.12
CA GLY A 118 -1.87 -3.18 -22.57
C GLY A 118 -0.77 -2.23 -23.06
N ARG A 119 -1.16 -1.02 -23.50
CA ARG A 119 -0.23 0.02 -23.96
C ARG A 119 0.16 1.02 -22.88
N LEU A 120 -0.52 1.00 -21.73
CA LEU A 120 -0.21 1.85 -20.60
C LEU A 120 1.05 1.29 -19.92
N GLU A 121 2.04 2.13 -19.69
CA GLU A 121 3.28 1.81 -18.98
C GLU A 121 3.37 2.68 -17.74
N ALA A 122 3.75 2.08 -16.62
CA ALA A 122 3.99 2.75 -15.36
C ALA A 122 5.30 2.29 -14.72
N TYR A 123 5.84 3.09 -13.82
CA TYR A 123 7.07 2.82 -13.08
C TYR A 123 6.71 2.61 -11.61
N GLN A 124 6.80 1.37 -11.17
CA GLN A 124 6.26 0.92 -9.90
C GLN A 124 7.29 0.99 -8.77
N PHE A 125 6.87 1.58 -7.67
CA PHE A 125 7.52 1.54 -6.36
C PHE A 125 6.57 0.88 -5.35
N PRO A 126 7.07 0.43 -4.18
CA PRO A 126 6.20 0.13 -3.06
C PRO A 126 5.31 1.34 -2.74
N GLY A 127 4.00 1.12 -2.75
CA GLY A 127 2.99 2.12 -2.42
C GLY A 127 2.46 2.99 -3.57
N VAL A 128 3.12 3.04 -4.74
CA VAL A 128 2.69 3.93 -5.84
C VAL A 128 3.16 3.47 -7.22
N GLN A 129 2.41 3.86 -8.25
CA GLN A 129 2.84 3.80 -9.65
C GLN A 129 3.12 5.21 -10.19
N VAL A 130 4.18 5.40 -10.95
CA VAL A 130 4.46 6.66 -11.65
C VAL A 130 4.12 6.51 -13.12
N LEU A 131 3.19 7.31 -13.61
CA LEU A 131 2.80 7.35 -15.02
C LEU A 131 3.32 8.64 -15.67
N LEU A 132 3.72 8.53 -16.92
CA LEU A 132 4.25 9.66 -17.68
C LEU A 132 3.39 9.93 -18.91
N THR A 133 3.18 11.21 -19.22
CA THR A 133 2.64 11.65 -20.49
C THR A 133 3.56 12.67 -21.11
N LYS A 134 3.91 12.46 -22.38
CA LYS A 134 4.73 13.40 -23.13
C LYS A 134 3.95 14.67 -23.44
N GLY A 135 4.54 15.81 -23.12
CA GLY A 135 4.05 17.14 -23.48
C GLY A 135 4.68 18.20 -22.60
N PRO A 136 4.82 19.45 -23.07
CA PRO A 136 5.37 20.52 -22.25
C PRO A 136 4.45 20.78 -21.04
N PRO A 137 4.97 20.77 -19.80
CA PRO A 137 4.20 21.17 -18.64
C PRO A 137 3.91 22.68 -18.69
N SER A 138 2.75 23.10 -18.18
CA SER A 138 2.42 24.53 -18.01
C SER A 138 3.19 25.19 -16.86
N GLY A 139 3.88 24.39 -16.03
CA GLY A 139 4.79 24.80 -14.97
C GLY A 139 5.18 23.64 -14.06
N GLY A 140 6.19 23.85 -13.22
CA GLY A 140 6.64 22.88 -12.20
C GLY A 140 5.71 22.78 -10.98
N THR A 141 6.12 22.07 -9.93
CA THR A 141 5.33 21.94 -8.70
C THR A 141 5.48 23.12 -7.75
N GLU A 142 6.66 23.77 -7.74
CA GLU A 142 6.91 24.96 -6.94
C GLU A 142 5.87 26.05 -7.26
N GLY A 143 5.23 26.58 -6.20
CA GLY A 143 4.18 27.57 -6.33
C GLY A 143 2.83 27.03 -6.82
N SER A 144 2.58 25.72 -6.79
CA SER A 144 1.26 25.11 -7.07
C SER A 144 0.66 24.45 -5.83
N VAL A 145 -0.62 24.06 -5.91
CA VAL A 145 -1.34 23.39 -4.79
C VAL A 145 -0.69 22.07 -4.36
N VAL A 146 0.01 21.38 -5.27
CA VAL A 146 0.92 20.26 -4.93
C VAL A 146 2.34 20.79 -4.98
N ASP A 147 2.95 20.99 -3.81
CA ASP A 147 4.28 21.60 -3.70
C ASP A 147 5.39 20.63 -4.11
N HIS A 148 5.33 19.40 -3.60
CA HIS A 148 6.29 18.35 -3.91
C HIS A 148 5.75 16.95 -3.63
N LEU A 149 6.44 15.98 -4.22
CA LEU A 149 6.29 14.55 -3.97
C LEU A 149 7.35 14.08 -2.99
N GLY A 150 7.09 12.99 -2.27
CA GLY A 150 7.97 12.51 -1.22
C GLY A 150 8.32 11.03 -1.34
N PHE A 151 9.61 10.71 -1.22
CA PHE A 151 10.10 9.34 -1.18
C PHE A 151 11.07 9.12 -0.01
N LYS A 152 11.06 7.92 0.55
CA LYS A 152 12.10 7.46 1.48
C LYS A 152 13.10 6.59 0.74
N VAL A 153 14.38 6.75 1.04
CA VAL A 153 15.48 6.03 0.41
C VAL A 153 16.38 5.39 1.45
N LYS A 154 17.01 4.25 1.14
CA LYS A 154 17.96 3.63 2.08
C LYS A 154 19.24 4.43 2.26
N ASN A 155 19.70 5.07 1.18
CA ASN A 155 20.96 5.79 1.14
C ASN A 155 20.75 7.09 0.34
N LEU A 156 20.74 8.21 1.05
CA LEU A 156 20.47 9.52 0.48
C LEU A 156 21.61 10.00 -0.43
N GLU A 157 22.86 9.79 -0.02
CA GLU A 157 24.04 10.21 -0.77
C GLU A 157 24.18 9.44 -2.09
N GLU A 158 23.96 8.12 -2.07
CA GLU A 158 23.95 7.30 -3.29
C GLU A 158 22.81 7.73 -4.21
N THR A 159 21.62 7.99 -3.66
CA THR A 159 20.47 8.45 -4.44
C THR A 159 20.74 9.81 -5.08
N LYS A 160 21.33 10.75 -4.33
CA LYS A 160 21.74 12.07 -4.83
C LYS A 160 22.70 11.95 -6.00
N ALA A 161 23.72 11.10 -5.87
CA ALA A 161 24.71 10.88 -6.93
C ALA A 161 24.07 10.34 -8.22
N LYS A 162 23.15 9.36 -8.10
CA LYS A 162 22.43 8.81 -9.26
C LYS A 162 21.51 9.84 -9.93
N LEU A 163 20.74 10.58 -9.13
CA LEU A 163 19.81 11.60 -9.64
C LEU A 163 20.54 12.75 -10.33
N THR A 164 21.62 13.25 -9.74
CA THR A 164 22.42 14.33 -10.34
C THR A 164 23.14 13.89 -11.61
N ALA A 165 23.66 12.66 -11.66
CA ALA A 165 24.21 12.07 -12.89
C ALA A 165 23.16 11.91 -14.00
N ALA A 166 21.89 11.75 -13.64
CA ALA A 166 20.76 11.68 -14.56
C ALA A 166 20.15 13.06 -14.90
N GLY A 167 20.77 14.15 -14.47
CA GLY A 167 20.37 15.53 -14.84
C GLY A 167 19.40 16.22 -13.88
N ALA A 168 19.15 15.65 -12.70
CA ALA A 168 18.36 16.33 -11.67
C ALA A 168 19.22 17.36 -10.90
N LYS A 169 18.57 18.39 -10.37
CA LYS A 169 19.21 19.50 -9.65
C LYS A 169 18.96 19.41 -8.15
N VAL A 170 20.00 19.51 -7.34
CA VAL A 170 19.86 19.68 -5.88
C VAL A 170 19.35 21.09 -5.59
N LEU A 171 18.22 21.18 -4.90
CA LEU A 171 17.65 22.45 -4.45
C LEU A 171 18.16 22.82 -3.06
N SER A 172 18.15 21.86 -2.13
CA SER A 172 18.60 22.06 -0.75
C SER A 172 18.84 20.74 -0.05
N GLU A 173 19.70 20.75 0.98
CA GLU A 173 20.00 19.59 1.80
C GLU A 173 19.90 19.96 3.28
N ASN A 174 19.41 19.02 4.09
CA ASN A 174 19.39 19.13 5.55
C ASN A 174 20.04 17.88 6.17
N PRO A 175 21.36 17.91 6.39
CA PRO A 175 22.10 16.76 6.92
C PRO A 175 21.65 16.33 8.32
N LYS A 176 21.05 17.23 9.11
CA LYS A 176 20.62 16.93 10.49
C LYS A 176 19.49 15.91 10.56
N VAL A 177 18.66 15.85 9.51
CA VAL A 177 17.51 14.94 9.41
C VAL A 177 17.61 14.04 8.19
N HIS A 178 18.80 13.95 7.57
CA HIS A 178 19.07 13.15 6.38
C HIS A 178 18.01 13.35 5.28
N GLN A 179 17.85 14.62 4.86
CA GLN A 179 16.83 15.04 3.89
C GLN A 179 17.46 15.85 2.76
N MET A 180 16.92 15.72 1.55
CA MET A 180 17.22 16.60 0.43
C MET A 180 15.98 16.91 -0.41
N PHE A 181 16.00 18.06 -1.06
CA PHE A 181 15.07 18.42 -2.13
C PHE A 181 15.79 18.40 -3.46
N ILE A 182 15.23 17.69 -4.43
CA ILE A 182 15.71 17.57 -5.79
C ILE A 182 14.64 18.12 -6.73
N GLU A 183 15.05 18.92 -7.70
CA GLU A 183 14.23 19.26 -8.86
C GLU A 183 14.58 18.32 -10.00
N LEU A 184 13.64 17.45 -10.36
CA LEU A 184 13.71 16.70 -11.60
C LEU A 184 13.46 17.65 -12.79
N PRO A 185 13.84 17.26 -14.03
CA PRO A 185 13.42 17.96 -15.23
C PRO A 185 11.90 18.22 -15.22
N ASP A 186 11.48 19.27 -15.94
CA ASP A 186 10.09 19.75 -15.95
C ASP A 186 9.63 20.43 -14.63
N GLY A 187 10.58 20.78 -13.75
CA GLY A 187 10.31 21.55 -12.52
C GLY A 187 9.57 20.74 -11.46
N ILE A 188 9.74 19.42 -11.46
CA ILE A 188 9.08 18.53 -10.51
C ILE A 188 9.95 18.41 -9.27
N LYS A 189 9.50 19.00 -8.17
CA LYS A 189 10.19 18.95 -6.88
C LYS A 189 9.87 17.65 -6.17
N VAL A 190 10.91 16.96 -5.74
CA VAL A 190 10.84 15.72 -4.97
C VAL A 190 11.68 15.85 -3.70
N GLU A 191 11.04 15.56 -2.57
CA GLU A 191 11.67 15.43 -1.26
C GLU A 191 12.12 13.98 -1.05
N PHE A 192 13.35 13.81 -0.57
CA PHE A 192 13.89 12.51 -0.18
C PHE A 192 14.31 12.54 1.29
N TYR A 193 13.92 11.50 2.04
CA TYR A 193 14.41 11.22 3.40
C TYR A 193 15.16 9.89 3.44
N GLU A 194 16.23 9.83 4.23
CA GLU A 194 16.89 8.55 4.50
C GLU A 194 16.13 7.73 5.55
N ASN A 195 15.88 6.47 5.23
CA ASN A 195 15.53 5.45 6.20
C ASN A 195 16.35 4.19 5.89
N ALA A 196 17.56 4.10 6.44
CA ALA A 196 18.47 2.97 6.22
C ALA A 196 17.87 1.60 6.61
N MET A 197 16.85 1.59 7.47
CA MET A 197 16.20 0.37 7.98
C MET A 197 15.06 -0.13 7.09
N GLN A 198 14.62 0.63 6.08
CA GLN A 198 13.54 0.19 5.20
C GLN A 198 13.96 -1.00 4.33
N SER A 199 13.01 -1.84 3.93
CA SER A 199 13.29 -3.05 3.16
C SER A 199 13.62 -2.77 1.69
N ASP A 200 12.87 -1.88 1.04
CA ASP A 200 13.07 -1.54 -0.37
C ASP A 200 14.01 -0.33 -0.55
N PRO A 201 14.80 -0.26 -1.62
CA PRO A 201 15.73 0.86 -1.83
C PRO A 201 15.04 2.23 -1.83
N VAL A 202 13.85 2.33 -2.43
CA VAL A 202 13.04 3.54 -2.55
C VAL A 202 11.57 3.19 -2.31
N VAL A 203 10.88 3.99 -1.49
CA VAL A 203 9.47 3.81 -1.11
C VAL A 203 8.75 5.14 -1.20
N HIS A 204 7.54 5.17 -1.75
CA HIS A 204 6.72 6.38 -1.74
C HIS A 204 6.28 6.72 -0.32
N ASP A 205 6.40 7.99 0.06
CA ASP A 205 6.16 8.44 1.43
C ASP A 205 4.95 9.37 1.51
N HIS A 206 4.97 10.45 0.75
CA HIS A 206 3.97 11.50 0.94
C HIS A 206 3.73 12.35 -0.32
N ILE A 207 2.61 13.06 -0.29
CA ILE A 207 2.31 14.18 -1.19
C ILE A 207 2.15 15.41 -0.29
N HIS A 208 2.87 16.48 -0.59
CA HIS A 208 2.82 17.70 0.20
C HIS A 208 2.03 18.79 -0.54
N PHE A 209 0.89 19.15 0.02
CA PHE A 209 0.04 20.23 -0.46
C PHE A 209 0.42 21.58 0.14
N ALA A 210 0.16 22.64 -0.61
CA ALA A 210 0.31 24.02 -0.17
C ALA A 210 -1.01 24.76 -0.37
N VAL A 211 -1.71 25.07 0.73
CA VAL A 211 -3.00 25.76 0.69
C VAL A 211 -3.16 26.74 1.85
N PRO A 212 -3.97 27.80 1.68
CA PRO A 212 -4.36 28.66 2.79
C PRO A 212 -5.39 28.00 3.74
N GLN A 213 -6.24 27.08 3.24
CA GLN A 213 -7.31 26.42 4.01
C GLN A 213 -6.97 24.95 4.33
N ILE A 214 -5.96 24.74 5.19
CA ILE A 214 -5.45 23.40 5.50
C ILE A 214 -6.51 22.49 6.14
N ASP A 215 -7.25 23.01 7.13
CA ASP A 215 -8.21 22.17 7.87
C ASP A 215 -9.38 21.75 6.99
N GLU A 216 -9.82 22.65 6.12
CA GLU A 216 -10.90 22.42 5.17
C GLU A 216 -10.50 21.40 4.10
N GLN A 217 -9.28 21.50 3.54
CA GLN A 217 -8.82 20.52 2.56
C GLN A 217 -8.63 19.15 3.21
N ARG A 218 -8.00 19.10 4.39
CA ARG A 218 -7.83 17.84 5.13
C ARG A 218 -9.16 17.16 5.46
N ALA A 219 -10.14 17.92 5.96
CA ALA A 219 -11.48 17.41 6.26
C ALA A 219 -12.21 16.93 4.98
N TRP A 220 -11.95 17.57 3.83
CA TRP A 220 -12.49 17.12 2.56
C TRP A 220 -11.89 15.76 2.13
N TYR A 221 -10.58 15.56 2.25
CA TYR A 221 -9.95 14.25 1.97
C TYR A 221 -10.39 13.16 2.95
N GLU A 222 -10.59 13.49 4.23
CA GLU A 222 -11.19 12.58 5.21
C GLU A 222 -12.60 12.15 4.77
N LYS A 223 -13.47 13.13 4.48
CA LYS A 223 -14.85 12.87 4.08
C LYS A 223 -14.93 12.07 2.78
N MET A 224 -14.27 12.53 1.73
CA MET A 224 -14.42 11.97 0.38
C MET A 224 -13.67 10.64 0.21
N PHE A 225 -12.45 10.55 0.74
CA PHE A 225 -11.54 9.43 0.48
C PHE A 225 -11.23 8.58 1.70
N GLY A 226 -11.74 8.93 2.89
CA GLY A 226 -11.48 8.17 4.11
C GLY A 226 -10.04 8.32 4.59
N ALA A 227 -9.39 9.45 4.28
CA ALA A 227 -8.08 9.76 4.82
C ALA A 227 -8.19 9.92 6.35
N VAL A 228 -7.24 9.37 7.11
CA VAL A 228 -7.26 9.40 8.58
C VAL A 228 -6.44 10.60 9.06
N PRO A 229 -7.03 11.65 9.64
CA PRO A 229 -6.28 12.84 10.05
C PRO A 229 -5.25 12.54 11.14
N GLY A 230 -4.11 13.21 11.05
CA GLY A 230 -3.00 13.10 12.00
C GLY A 230 -2.00 14.23 11.85
N MET A 231 -0.78 13.96 12.28
CA MET A 231 0.37 14.86 12.17
C MET A 231 1.55 14.11 11.55
N SER A 232 2.37 14.82 10.78
CA SER A 232 3.67 14.34 10.32
C SER A 232 4.73 15.36 10.69
N GLY A 233 5.48 15.09 11.77
CA GLY A 233 6.30 16.10 12.43
C GLY A 233 5.43 17.28 12.86
N ILE A 234 5.74 18.47 12.32
CA ILE A 234 5.00 19.71 12.61
C ILE A 234 3.81 19.94 11.67
N PHE A 235 3.68 19.16 10.59
CA PHE A 235 2.67 19.38 9.58
C PHE A 235 1.38 18.66 9.94
N LYS A 236 0.25 19.32 9.68
CA LYS A 236 -1.04 18.63 9.62
C LYS A 236 -0.96 17.60 8.50
N ALA A 237 -1.48 16.41 8.76
CA ALA A 237 -1.42 15.30 7.84
C ALA A 237 -2.70 14.46 7.86
N ALA A 238 -2.81 13.53 6.90
CA ALA A 238 -3.84 12.51 6.87
C ALA A 238 -3.34 11.29 6.10
N ASP A 239 -3.58 10.09 6.61
CA ASP A 239 -3.12 8.85 6.00
C ASP A 239 -4.18 8.24 5.09
N VAL A 240 -3.75 7.88 3.88
CA VAL A 240 -4.46 6.98 2.95
C VAL A 240 -3.51 5.81 2.72
N PRO A 241 -3.95 4.54 2.66
CA PRO A 241 -3.04 3.43 2.45
C PRO A 241 -2.09 3.67 1.26
N GLY A 242 -0.78 3.71 1.52
CA GLY A 242 0.27 3.96 0.52
C GLY A 242 0.74 5.42 0.38
N VAL A 243 0.11 6.37 1.09
CA VAL A 243 0.54 7.78 1.08
C VAL A 243 0.15 8.53 2.36
N ASN A 244 1.08 9.30 2.90
CA ASN A 244 0.77 10.34 3.88
C ASN A 244 0.50 11.66 3.14
N LEU A 245 -0.70 12.23 3.29
CA LEU A 245 -1.02 13.56 2.76
C LEU A 245 -0.53 14.60 3.77
N ARG A 246 0.29 15.56 3.36
CA ARG A 246 0.86 16.62 4.23
C ARG A 246 0.45 17.99 3.76
N TRP A 247 0.34 18.93 4.69
CA TRP A 247 -0.02 20.30 4.37
C TRP A 247 0.93 21.31 5.00
N ARG A 248 1.41 22.24 4.17
CA ARG A 248 1.99 23.50 4.60
C ARG A 248 1.08 24.67 4.26
N ALA A 249 1.22 25.75 5.01
CA ALA A 249 0.49 26.99 4.74
C ALA A 249 0.98 27.63 3.43
N ALA A 250 0.04 28.24 2.70
CA ALA A 250 0.30 29.17 1.62
C ALA A 250 -0.42 30.49 1.92
N ASP A 251 0.22 31.63 1.61
CA ASP A 251 -0.32 32.95 1.92
C ASP A 251 -1.55 33.32 1.06
N SER A 252 -1.72 32.64 -0.07
CA SER A 252 -2.81 32.87 -1.00
C SER A 252 -3.15 31.60 -1.79
N LYS A 253 -4.23 31.65 -2.56
CA LYS A 253 -4.63 30.56 -3.45
C LYS A 253 -3.53 30.32 -4.50
N LEU A 254 -3.07 29.09 -4.60
CA LEU A 254 -2.10 28.67 -5.61
C LEU A 254 -2.79 28.09 -6.86
N PRO A 255 -2.11 28.10 -8.03
CA PRO A 255 -2.53 27.39 -9.22
C PRO A 255 -2.76 25.88 -8.98
N GLY A 256 -3.79 25.35 -9.66
CA GLY A 256 -4.08 23.92 -9.71
C GLY A 256 -3.08 23.10 -10.54
N THR A 257 -3.18 21.77 -10.48
CA THR A 257 -2.16 20.86 -11.03
C THR A 257 -2.36 20.48 -12.50
N LYS A 258 -3.59 20.53 -13.02
CA LYS A 258 -3.90 20.05 -14.37
C LYS A 258 -2.99 20.68 -15.44
N GLY A 259 -2.24 19.84 -16.16
CA GLY A 259 -1.28 20.26 -17.18
C GLY A 259 0.11 20.68 -16.67
N ARG A 260 0.37 20.68 -15.36
CA ARG A 260 1.69 20.97 -14.77
C ARG A 260 2.56 19.72 -14.72
N GLY A 261 3.81 19.85 -14.26
CA GLY A 261 4.78 18.76 -14.16
C GLY A 261 4.24 17.56 -13.38
N VAL A 262 3.60 17.81 -12.23
CA VAL A 262 2.63 16.87 -11.64
C VAL A 262 1.25 17.25 -12.15
N ASP A 263 0.69 16.44 -13.04
CA ASP A 263 -0.58 16.73 -13.70
C ASP A 263 -1.75 16.39 -12.75
N HIS A 264 -1.72 15.21 -12.17
CA HIS A 264 -2.67 14.75 -11.17
C HIS A 264 -2.09 13.68 -10.23
N ILE A 265 -2.80 13.49 -9.12
CA ILE A 265 -2.63 12.37 -8.21
C ILE A 265 -3.75 11.35 -8.45
N GLY A 266 -3.47 10.09 -8.18
CA GLY A 266 -4.38 8.99 -8.47
C GLY A 266 -4.68 8.14 -7.25
N PHE A 267 -5.95 7.81 -7.05
CA PHE A 267 -6.38 6.82 -6.06
C PHE A 267 -6.92 5.57 -6.73
N GLU A 268 -6.45 4.40 -6.29
CA GLU A 268 -7.06 3.12 -6.67
C GLU A 268 -8.25 2.86 -5.74
N VAL A 269 -9.38 2.51 -6.33
CA VAL A 269 -10.67 2.40 -5.66
C VAL A 269 -11.30 1.05 -5.97
N THR A 270 -11.70 0.34 -4.92
CA THR A 270 -12.52 -0.88 -5.07
C THR A 270 -13.95 -0.51 -5.45
N ASN A 271 -14.48 -1.11 -6.51
CA ASN A 271 -15.81 -0.85 -7.06
C ASN A 271 -16.01 0.64 -7.37
N LEU A 272 -15.23 1.12 -8.34
CA LEU A 272 -15.16 2.54 -8.68
C LEU A 272 -16.51 3.09 -9.14
N GLU A 273 -17.32 2.31 -9.86
CA GLU A 273 -18.65 2.75 -10.31
C GLU A 273 -19.55 3.14 -9.13
N ALA A 274 -19.62 2.29 -8.10
CA ALA A 274 -20.41 2.56 -6.91
C ALA A 274 -19.82 3.72 -6.09
N PHE A 275 -18.49 3.83 -6.05
CA PHE A 275 -17.80 4.92 -5.37
C PHE A 275 -18.08 6.28 -6.02
N CYS A 276 -18.01 6.38 -7.35
CA CYS A 276 -18.36 7.59 -8.09
C CYS A 276 -19.79 8.04 -7.80
N LYS A 277 -20.77 7.12 -7.80
CA LYS A 277 -22.18 7.44 -7.44
C LYS A 277 -22.30 8.02 -6.03
N LYS A 278 -21.52 7.53 -5.07
CA LYS A 278 -21.48 8.08 -3.70
C LYS A 278 -20.91 9.50 -3.70
N LEU A 279 -19.80 9.73 -4.39
CA LEU A 279 -19.19 11.06 -4.47
C LEU A 279 -20.13 12.08 -5.15
N GLU A 280 -20.83 11.70 -6.21
CA GLU A 280 -21.84 12.56 -6.85
C GLU A 280 -22.97 12.93 -5.87
N ALA A 281 -23.46 11.96 -5.09
CA ALA A 281 -24.45 12.21 -4.05
C ALA A 281 -23.93 13.11 -2.92
N GLU A 282 -22.61 13.12 -2.67
CA GLU A 282 -21.94 14.04 -1.74
C GLU A 282 -21.61 15.42 -2.37
N GLY A 283 -22.01 15.65 -3.62
CA GLY A 283 -21.90 16.92 -4.32
C GLY A 283 -20.65 17.10 -5.18
N VAL A 284 -19.85 16.04 -5.37
CA VAL A 284 -18.67 16.07 -6.25
C VAL A 284 -19.12 16.19 -7.71
N LYS A 285 -18.47 17.10 -8.45
CA LYS A 285 -18.59 17.21 -9.91
C LYS A 285 -17.39 16.55 -10.56
N PHE A 286 -17.65 15.61 -11.45
CA PHE A 286 -16.60 14.95 -12.23
C PHE A 286 -16.26 15.76 -13.49
N ASP A 287 -14.97 15.99 -13.70
CA ASP A 287 -14.41 16.49 -14.97
C ASP A 287 -14.56 15.44 -16.08
N MET A 288 -14.44 14.16 -15.69
CA MET A 288 -14.77 13.00 -16.51
C MET A 288 -15.53 12.01 -15.64
N PRO A 289 -16.84 11.78 -15.87
CA PRO A 289 -17.60 10.76 -15.16
C PRO A 289 -17.02 9.36 -15.34
N TYR A 290 -17.45 8.42 -14.49
CA TYR A 290 -17.03 7.02 -14.55
C TYR A 290 -17.04 6.46 -15.98
N ARG A 291 -15.91 5.87 -16.36
CA ARG A 291 -15.74 5.21 -17.66
C ARG A 291 -14.99 3.90 -17.48
N SER A 292 -15.56 2.83 -18.03
CA SER A 292 -14.92 1.51 -18.06
C SER A 292 -14.24 1.25 -19.40
N PHE A 293 -13.09 0.58 -19.35
CA PHE A 293 -12.32 0.06 -20.48
C PHE A 293 -12.10 -1.45 -20.29
N PRO A 294 -13.12 -2.29 -20.55
CA PRO A 294 -13.07 -3.72 -20.27
C PRO A 294 -11.90 -4.46 -20.94
N GLN A 295 -11.48 -3.99 -22.13
CA GLN A 295 -10.36 -4.60 -22.87
C GLN A 295 -9.02 -4.46 -22.14
N MET A 296 -8.89 -3.44 -21.28
CA MET A 296 -7.70 -3.22 -20.44
C MET A 296 -7.94 -3.66 -18.99
N GLY A 297 -9.16 -4.06 -18.62
CA GLY A 297 -9.52 -4.34 -17.22
C GLY A 297 -9.36 -3.12 -16.31
N LEU A 298 -9.53 -1.91 -16.86
CA LEU A 298 -9.34 -0.62 -16.20
C LEU A 298 -10.65 0.18 -16.24
N SER A 299 -11.00 0.85 -15.15
CA SER A 299 -12.00 1.92 -15.14
C SER A 299 -11.41 3.18 -14.53
N ILE A 300 -11.85 4.35 -14.99
CA ILE A 300 -11.35 5.64 -14.51
C ILE A 300 -12.47 6.66 -14.31
N ALA A 301 -12.20 7.68 -13.50
CA ALA A 301 -12.97 8.91 -13.41
C ALA A 301 -12.04 10.06 -13.02
N PHE A 302 -12.36 11.29 -13.43
CA PHE A 302 -11.57 12.47 -13.06
C PHE A 302 -12.43 13.51 -12.35
N LEU A 303 -11.87 14.09 -11.31
CA LEU A 303 -12.43 15.26 -10.61
C LEU A 303 -11.31 16.22 -10.24
N THR A 304 -11.68 17.45 -9.94
CA THR A 304 -10.78 18.47 -9.38
C THR A 304 -11.31 18.84 -8.01
N ASP A 305 -10.45 18.77 -7.00
CA ASP A 305 -10.83 19.20 -5.66
C ASP A 305 -11.09 20.72 -5.60
N PRO A 306 -11.71 21.25 -4.53
CA PRO A 306 -12.00 22.69 -4.42
C PRO A 306 -10.78 23.62 -4.50
N TRP A 307 -9.56 23.11 -4.26
CA TRP A 307 -8.32 23.86 -4.26
C TRP A 307 -7.53 23.78 -5.57
N GLY A 308 -7.94 22.90 -6.49
CA GLY A 308 -7.36 22.76 -7.82
C GLY A 308 -6.45 21.55 -8.00
N VAL A 309 -6.43 20.60 -7.05
CA VAL A 309 -5.76 19.32 -7.24
C VAL A 309 -6.58 18.50 -8.22
N TYR A 310 -5.99 18.18 -9.37
CA TYR A 310 -6.59 17.27 -10.33
C TYR A 310 -6.37 15.82 -9.85
N ILE A 311 -7.45 15.03 -9.82
CA ILE A 311 -7.46 13.70 -9.23
C ILE A 311 -8.04 12.71 -10.23
N GLU A 312 -7.33 11.61 -10.45
CA GLU A 312 -7.85 10.43 -11.14
C GLU A 312 -8.25 9.36 -10.12
N LEU A 313 -9.42 8.77 -10.31
CA LEU A 313 -9.83 7.56 -9.60
C LEU A 313 -9.72 6.39 -10.55
N THR A 314 -9.08 5.30 -10.14
CA THR A 314 -8.86 4.12 -10.97
C THR A 314 -9.42 2.86 -10.31
N GLU A 315 -9.81 1.88 -11.13
CA GLU A 315 -10.01 0.50 -10.69
C GLU A 315 -9.39 -0.44 -11.72
N GLY A 316 -8.41 -1.24 -11.29
CA GLY A 316 -7.67 -2.17 -12.13
C GLY A 316 -6.20 -1.81 -12.32
N LEU A 317 -5.75 -0.64 -11.86
CA LEU A 317 -4.34 -0.25 -11.93
C LEU A 317 -3.46 -1.17 -11.08
N ALA A 318 -3.99 -1.70 -9.97
CA ALA A 318 -3.28 -2.67 -9.13
C ALA A 318 -2.96 -4.02 -9.85
N LYS A 319 -3.48 -4.24 -11.07
CA LYS A 319 -3.26 -5.45 -11.87
C LYS A 319 -2.12 -5.32 -12.89
N MET A 320 -1.46 -4.17 -12.98
CA MET A 320 -0.28 -3.99 -13.84
C MET A 320 0.83 -5.01 -13.50
N LYS A 321 1.56 -5.50 -14.50
CA LYS A 321 2.63 -6.51 -14.33
C LYS A 321 3.93 -6.15 -15.01
#